data_AF-A0A2W7S994-F1
#
_entry.id   AF-A0A2W7S994-F1
#
_cell.length_a   1.000
_cell.length_b   1.000
_cell.length_c   1.000
_cell.angle_alpha   90.00
_cell.angle_beta   90.00
_cell.angle_gamma   90.00
#
_symmetry.space_group_name_H-M   'P 1'
#
loop_
_entity.id
_entity.type
_entity.pdbx_description
1 polymer ?
#
loop_
_entity_poly.entity_id
_entity_poly.type
_entity_poly.pdbx_seq_one_letter_code
_entity_poly.pdbx_strand_id
1 'polypeptide(L)' 'MLIIDSKDCENIDKALKKYKKKFEKSKTLLKLRERQTYVKPSVKRRETVLRAIYRQKIASGKIEA' A
#
# COMPACT_ATOMS: atom_id res chain seq x y z
N MET A 1 -16.20 -1.97 1.36
CA MET A 1 -16.76 -2.78 0.26
C MET A 1 -16.48 -2.06 -1.05
N LEU A 2 -15.85 -2.71 -2.03
CA LEU A 2 -15.48 -2.06 -3.29
C LEU A 2 -16.61 -2.25 -4.30
N ILE A 3 -17.47 -1.24 -4.41
CA ILE A 3 -18.59 -1.23 -5.36
C ILE A 3 -18.13 -0.54 -6.65
N ILE A 4 -18.47 -1.09 -7.80
CA ILE A 4 -18.28 -0.48 -9.12
C ILE A 4 -19.61 -0.49 -9.84
N ASP A 5 -19.99 0.66 -10.36
CA ASP A 5 -21.19 0.82 -11.14
C ASP A 5 -20.95 0.28 -12.56
N SER A 6 -21.75 -0.72 -12.95
CA SER A 6 -21.69 -1.34 -14.28
C SER A 6 -22.20 -0.43 -15.39
N LYS A 7 -23.03 0.58 -15.04
CA LYS A 7 -23.63 1.51 -16.00
C LYS A 7 -22.61 2.38 -16.76
N ASP A 8 -21.43 2.62 -16.19
CA ASP A 8 -20.35 3.41 -16.82
C ASP A 8 -19.39 2.56 -17.68
N CYS A 9 -19.51 1.23 -17.63
CA CYS A 9 -18.55 0.32 -18.25
C CYS A 9 -19.27 -0.54 -19.29
N GLU A 10 -19.34 -0.06 -20.53
CA GLU A 10 -19.95 -0.77 -21.68
C GLU A 10 -19.39 -2.19 -21.90
N ASN A 11 -18.15 -2.45 -21.46
CA ASN A 11 -17.51 -3.76 -21.57
C ASN A 11 -16.99 -4.26 -20.19
N ILE A 12 -17.17 -5.56 -19.92
CA ILE A 12 -16.79 -6.27 -18.69
C ILE A 12 -15.29 -6.09 -18.39
N ASP A 13 -14.44 -6.13 -19.41
CA ASP A 13 -12.98 -6.00 -19.23
C ASP A 13 -12.57 -4.65 -18.62
N LYS A 14 -13.25 -3.57 -19.01
CA LYS A 14 -13.01 -2.23 -18.45
C LYS A 14 -13.44 -2.18 -16.98
N ALA A 15 -14.56 -2.82 -16.63
CA ALA A 15 -15.04 -2.92 -15.26
C ALA A 15 -14.06 -3.70 -14.37
N LEU A 16 -13.55 -4.85 -14.84
CA LEU A 16 -12.55 -5.64 -14.13
C LEU A 16 -11.24 -4.88 -13.89
N LYS A 17 -10.77 -4.12 -14.90
CA LYS A 17 -9.56 -3.29 -14.75
C LYS A 17 -9.77 -2.16 -13.73
N LYS A 18 -10.95 -1.52 -13.73
CA LYS A 18 -11.32 -0.50 -12.74
C LYS A 18 -11.41 -1.11 -11.34
N TYR A 19 -11.94 -2.33 -11.20
CA TYR A 19 -11.98 -3.10 -9.96
C TYR A 19 -10.59 -3.37 -9.42
N LYS A 20 -9.72 -3.92 -10.26
CA LYS A 20 -8.32 -4.21 -9.89
C LYS A 20 -7.60 -2.96 -9.39
N LYS A 21 -7.72 -1.83 -10.11
CA LYS A 21 -7.14 -0.55 -9.67
C LYS A 21 -7.72 -0.07 -8.33
N LYS A 22 -9.04 -0.20 -8.12
CA LYS A 22 -9.70 0.20 -6.87
C LYS A 22 -9.25 -0.69 -5.70
N PHE A 23 -9.08 -1.99 -5.95
CA PHE A 23 -8.55 -2.97 -5.00
C PHE A 23 -7.10 -2.66 -4.62
N GLU A 24 -6.22 -2.46 -5.60
CA GLU A 24 -4.81 -2.09 -5.36
C GLU A 24 -4.70 -0.77 -4.57
N LYS A 25 -5.49 0.25 -4.93
CA LYS A 25 -5.53 1.52 -4.21
C LYS A 25 -5.98 1.37 -2.76
N SER A 26 -6.91 0.45 -2.49
CA SER A 26 -7.43 0.21 -1.14
C SER A 26 -6.41 -0.48 -0.21
N LYS A 27 -5.38 -1.13 -0.78
CA LYS A 27 -4.33 -1.87 -0.05
C LYS A 27 -4.87 -2.86 0.98
N THR A 28 -6.05 -3.43 0.73
CA THR A 28 -6.73 -4.38 1.63
C THR A 28 -5.91 -5.64 1.87
N LEU A 29 -5.29 -6.19 0.83
CA LEU A 29 -4.42 -7.38 0.94
C LEU A 29 -3.19 -7.13 1.84
N LEU A 30 -2.58 -5.95 1.72
CA LEU A 30 -1.44 -5.55 2.57
C LEU A 30 -1.87 -5.46 4.04
N LYS A 31 -2.99 -4.78 4.32
CA LYS A 31 -3.56 -4.66 5.67
C LYS A 31 -3.94 -6.02 6.26
N LEU A 32 -4.48 -6.93 5.44
CA LEU A 32 -4.81 -8.29 5.88
C LEU A 32 -3.53 -9.03 6.32
N ARG A 33 -2.49 -9.02 5.48
CA ARG A 33 -1.20 -9.64 5.79
C ARG A 33 -0.54 -9.04 7.03
N GLU A 34 -0.57 -7.73 7.18
CA GLU A 34 -0.05 -7.04 8.38
C GLU A 34 -0.79 -7.43 9.67
N ARG A 35 -2.08 -7.79 9.57
CA ARG A 35 -2.91 -8.19 10.72
C ARG A 35 -2.88 -9.68 11.03
N GLN A 36 -2.30 -10.50 10.15
CA GLN A 36 -2.20 -11.94 10.39
C GLN A 36 -1.29 -12.27 11.58
N THR A 37 -0.33 -11.41 11.89
CA THR A 37 0.61 -11.61 12.99
C THR A 37 0.58 -10.44 13.96
N TYR A 38 0.79 -10.72 15.25
CA TYR A 38 0.95 -9.68 16.25
C TYR A 38 2.37 -9.12 16.21
N VAL A 39 2.49 -7.81 15.97
CA VAL A 39 3.76 -7.08 16.02
C VAL A 39 3.78 -6.18 17.24
N LYS A 40 4.77 -6.37 18.11
CA LYS A 40 4.95 -5.55 19.32
C LYS A 40 5.08 -4.06 18.94
N PRO A 41 4.52 -3.11 19.72
CA PRO A 41 4.61 -1.68 19.42
C PRO A 41 6.05 -1.16 19.29
N SER A 42 6.97 -1.71 20.08
CA SER A 42 8.40 -1.38 20.03
C SER A 42 9.04 -1.75 18.68
N VAL A 43 8.72 -2.94 18.15
CA VAL A 43 9.23 -3.42 16.86
C VAL A 43 8.69 -2.54 15.73
N LYS A 44 7.38 -2.24 15.74
CA LYS A 44 6.76 -1.35 14.75
C LYS A 44 7.41 0.04 14.75
N ARG A 45 7.66 0.62 15.93
CA ARG A 45 8.36 1.92 16.05
C ARG A 45 9.78 1.86 15.49
N ARG A 46 10.52 0.78 15.77
CA ARG A 46 11.88 0.59 15.24
C ARG A 46 11.90 0.60 13.71
N GLU A 47 11.01 -0.14 13.07
CA GLU A 47 10.89 -0.17 11.61
C GLU A 47 10.57 1.21 11.02
N THR A 48 9.68 1.98 11.65
CA THR A 48 9.37 3.34 11.18
C THR A 48 10.58 4.27 11.23
N VAL A 49 11.38 4.20 12.29
CA VAL A 49 12.59 5.02 12.45
C VAL A 49 13.65 4.65 11.42
N LEU A 50 13.92 3.35 11.24
CA LEU A 50 14.88 2.88 10.24
C LEU A 50 14.50 3.33 8.83
N ARG A 51 13.21 3.22 8.47
CA ARG A 51 12.69 3.68 7.18
C ARG A 51 12.80 5.20 7.01
N ALA A 52 12.59 5.97 8.08
CA ALA A 52 12.74 7.42 8.06
C ALA A 52 14.21 7.83 7.87
N ILE A 53 15.14 7.20 8.60
CA ILE A 53 16.58 7.43 8.44
C ILE A 53 17.01 7.13 7.01
N TYR A 54 16.58 5.99 6.44
CA TYR A 54 16.91 5.64 5.06
C TYR A 54 16.42 6.71 4.07
N ARG A 55 15.16 7.14 4.19
CA ARG A 55 14.60 8.23 3.35
C ARG A 55 15.33 9.55 3.53
N GLN A 56 15.70 9.91 4.76
CA GLN A 56 16.44 11.13 5.05
C GLN A 56 17.84 11.08 4.43
N LYS A 57 18.52 9.93 4.52
CA LYS A 57 19.84 9.74 3.90
C LYS A 57 19.78 9.90 2.38
N ILE A 58 18.76 9.34 1.71
CA ILE A 58 18.51 9.57 0.27
C ILE A 58 18.31 11.05 -0.01
N ALA A 59 17.40 11.72 0.70
CA ALA A 59 17.10 13.13 0.46
C ALA A 59 18.30 14.06 0.71
N SER A 60 19.18 13.68 1.64
CA SER A 60 20.41 14.43 1.95
C SER A 60 21.59 14.13 1.01
N GLY A 61 21.43 13.27 0.00
CA GLY A 61 22.49 12.91 -0.95
C GLY A 61 23.65 12.07 -0.35
N LYS A 62 23.60 11.74 0.94
CA LYS A 62 24.66 10.97 1.64
C LYS A 62 24.82 9.52 1.17
N ILE A 63 23.94 9.04 0.30
CA ILE A 63 24.00 7.69 -0.28
C ILE A 63 24.66 7.70 -1.67
N GLU A 64 24.78 8.87 -2.31
CA GLU A 64 25.38 9.06 -3.64
C GLU A 64 26.74 9.79 -3.60
N ALA A 65 27.39 9.82 -2.43
CA ALA A 65 28.77 10.28 -2.27
C ALA A 65 29.73 9.10 -2.10
#